data_AF-A0A846QFP4-F1
#
_entry.id   AF-A0A846QFP4-F1
#
_cell.length_a   1.000
_cell.length_b   1.000
_cell.length_c   1.000
_cell.angle_alpha   90.00
_cell.angle_beta   90.00
_cell.angle_gamma   90.00
#
_symmetry.space_group_name_H-M   'P 1'
#
loop_
_entity.id
_entity.type
_entity.pdbx_description
1 polymer ?
#
loop_
_entity_poly.entity_id
_entity_poly.type
_entity_poly.pdbx_seq_one_letter_code
_entity_poly.pdbx_strand_id
1 'polypeptide(L)'
;KPYFISMGPGMHNAAATYPDPWGLLYLINMKHMMPEDAVIGTSIGGRNWLPLTVEALMLGVDFIRVGKEDTMWMYPHRDDILERNADAVKKIVTIARELGREIATPDEAREILGIKL
;
A
#
# COMPACT_ATOMS: atom_id res chain seq x y z
N LYS A 1 -20.18 7.62 5.04
CA LYS A 1 -20.11 6.73 3.86
C LYS A 1 -19.46 7.55 2.75
N PRO A 2 -18.31 7.12 2.23
CA PRO A 2 -17.77 5.76 2.26
C PRO A 2 -17.09 5.36 3.59
N TYR A 3 -16.82 4.07 3.76
CA TYR A 3 -15.88 3.55 4.78
C TYR A 3 -14.48 3.51 4.17
N PHE A 4 -13.46 3.78 4.99
CA PHE A 4 -12.06 3.76 4.59
C PHE A 4 -11.34 2.63 5.33
N ILE A 5 -10.84 1.64 4.61
CA ILE A 5 -10.26 0.43 5.20
C ILE A 5 -8.86 0.22 4.64
N SER A 6 -7.87 0.15 5.54
CA SER A 6 -6.51 -0.25 5.18
C SER A 6 -6.26 -1.68 5.64
N MET A 7 -5.86 -2.53 4.69
CA MET A 7 -5.20 -3.80 5.01
C MET A 7 -3.81 -3.50 5.59
N GLY A 8 -3.36 -4.28 6.57
CA GLY A 8 -2.14 -4.00 7.34
C GLY A 8 -1.16 -5.18 7.47
N PRO A 9 -0.78 -5.89 6.39
CA PRO A 9 0.13 -7.02 6.50
C PRO A 9 1.54 -6.57 6.90
N GLY A 10 2.25 -7.37 7.70
CA GLY A 10 3.65 -7.10 8.08
C GLY A 10 3.84 -6.03 9.15
N MET A 11 2.75 -5.50 9.73
CA MET A 11 2.80 -4.68 10.94
C MET A 11 3.28 -5.52 12.15
N HIS A 12 3.79 -4.86 13.19
CA HIS A 12 4.37 -5.52 14.38
C HIS A 12 3.40 -6.49 15.10
N ASN A 13 2.10 -6.33 14.90
CA ASN A 13 1.04 -7.17 15.46
C ASN A 13 0.30 -8.01 14.39
N ALA A 14 0.78 -8.03 13.15
CA ALA A 14 0.16 -8.73 12.02
C ALA A 14 0.99 -9.93 11.56
N ALA A 15 0.46 -10.70 10.61
CA ALA A 15 1.17 -11.81 10.01
C ALA A 15 2.46 -11.36 9.32
N ALA A 16 3.51 -12.18 9.43
CA ALA A 16 4.76 -11.95 8.72
C ALA A 16 4.55 -12.01 7.21
N THR A 17 5.19 -11.09 6.49
CA THR A 17 5.09 -10.95 5.04
C THR A 17 6.22 -11.62 4.28
N TYR A 18 7.17 -12.22 5.00
CA TYR A 18 8.33 -12.92 4.47
C TYR A 18 8.42 -14.35 5.05
N PRO A 19 9.06 -15.29 4.33
CA PRO A 19 9.49 -15.18 2.93
C PRO A 19 8.31 -15.29 1.95
N ASP A 20 8.56 -14.96 0.68
CA ASP A 20 7.61 -15.20 -0.40
C ASP A 20 7.35 -16.72 -0.55
N PRO A 21 6.13 -17.14 -0.95
CA PRO A 21 5.01 -16.32 -1.45
C PRO A 21 3.96 -15.98 -0.37
N TRP A 22 4.25 -16.18 0.93
CA TRP A 22 3.22 -16.12 1.97
C TRP A 22 2.54 -14.76 2.10
N GLY A 23 3.32 -13.67 2.00
CA GLY A 23 2.76 -12.32 1.99
C GLY A 23 1.78 -12.10 0.83
N LEU A 24 2.09 -12.64 -0.35
CA LEU A 24 1.28 -12.48 -1.55
C LEU A 24 -0.09 -13.18 -1.39
N LEU A 25 -0.03 -14.46 -1.00
CA LEU A 25 -1.24 -15.23 -0.72
C LEU A 25 -2.10 -14.57 0.35
N TYR A 26 -1.47 -14.02 1.39
CA TYR A 26 -2.18 -13.32 2.45
C TYR A 26 -2.91 -12.07 1.92
N LEU A 27 -2.26 -11.24 1.11
CA LEU A 27 -2.87 -10.02 0.58
C LEU A 27 -4.03 -10.31 -0.39
N ILE A 28 -3.91 -11.34 -1.24
CA ILE A 28 -5.00 -11.80 -2.11
C ILE A 28 -6.23 -12.17 -1.27
N ASN A 29 -6.05 -12.98 -0.23
CA ASN A 29 -7.13 -13.40 0.65
C ASN A 29 -7.75 -12.22 1.40
N MET A 30 -6.94 -11.31 1.94
CA MET A 30 -7.44 -10.10 2.60
C MET A 30 -8.29 -9.25 1.65
N LYS A 31 -7.80 -8.98 0.42
CA LYS A 31 -8.54 -8.19 -0.56
C LYS A 31 -9.88 -8.81 -0.92
N HIS A 32 -9.95 -10.14 -1.01
CA HIS A 32 -11.19 -10.85 -1.33
C HIS A 32 -12.23 -10.79 -0.21
N MET A 33 -11.81 -10.56 1.04
CA MET A 33 -12.69 -10.41 2.20
C MET A 33 -13.18 -8.98 2.42
N MET A 34 -12.69 -8.00 1.64
CA MET A 34 -13.07 -6.60 1.82
C MET A 34 -14.47 -6.31 1.27
N PRO A 35 -15.26 -5.46 1.93
CA PRO A 35 -16.58 -5.06 1.43
C PRO A 35 -16.44 -4.24 0.14
N GLU A 36 -17.35 -4.46 -0.81
CA GLU A 36 -17.34 -3.79 -2.12
C GLU A 36 -17.70 -2.29 -2.04
N ASP A 37 -18.38 -1.85 -0.99
CA ASP A 37 -18.84 -0.46 -0.81
C ASP A 37 -17.88 0.42 0.03
N ALA A 38 -16.63 -0.02 0.20
CA ALA A 38 -15.59 0.69 0.92
C ALA A 38 -14.45 1.12 0.00
N VAL A 39 -13.76 2.20 0.40
CA VAL A 39 -12.48 2.60 -0.17
C VAL A 39 -11.39 1.76 0.48
N ILE A 40 -10.78 0.87 -0.30
CA ILE A 40 -9.86 -0.16 0.17
C ILE A 40 -8.43 0.21 -0.19
N GLY A 41 -7.53 0.05 0.77
CA GLY A 41 -6.10 0.24 0.53
C GLY A 41 -5.26 -0.67 1.38
N THR A 42 -3.96 -0.41 1.36
CA THR A 42 -3.02 -1.19 2.17
C THR A 42 -1.89 -0.33 2.73
N SER A 43 -1.41 -0.75 3.88
CA SER A 43 -0.25 -0.24 4.60
C SER A 43 0.63 -1.43 4.90
N ILE A 44 1.72 -1.61 4.15
CA ILE A 44 2.52 -2.83 4.24
C ILE A 44 3.76 -2.58 5.07
N GLY A 45 3.85 -3.32 6.17
CA GLY A 45 4.96 -3.25 7.09
C GLY A 45 6.15 -4.12 6.68
N GLY A 46 7.34 -3.66 7.09
CA GLY A 46 8.55 -4.46 7.10
C GLY A 46 9.31 -4.49 5.78
N ARG A 47 10.12 -5.55 5.61
CA ARG A 47 11.10 -5.64 4.51
C ARG A 47 10.45 -5.93 3.16
N ASN A 48 9.34 -6.66 3.14
CA ASN A 48 8.60 -7.03 1.93
C ASN A 48 7.57 -5.97 1.46
N TRP A 49 7.71 -4.71 1.90
CA TRP A 49 6.75 -3.64 1.58
C TRP A 49 6.56 -3.40 0.07
N LEU A 50 7.66 -3.39 -0.69
CA LEU A 50 7.63 -3.05 -2.11
C LEU A 50 6.91 -4.09 -2.97
N PRO A 51 7.27 -5.40 -2.95
CA PRO A 51 6.58 -6.39 -3.79
C PRO A 51 5.09 -6.49 -3.47
N LEU A 52 4.71 -6.43 -2.18
CA LEU A 52 3.31 -6.44 -1.78
C LEU A 52 2.56 -5.17 -2.18
N THR A 53 3.24 -4.01 -2.22
CA THR A 53 2.62 -2.78 -2.68
C THR A 53 2.33 -2.87 -4.18
N VAL A 54 3.25 -3.45 -4.96
CA VAL A 54 3.03 -3.71 -6.39
C VAL A 54 1.88 -4.69 -6.59
N GLU A 55 1.80 -5.76 -5.79
CA GLU A 55 0.66 -6.67 -5.82
C GLU A 55 -0.65 -5.96 -5.49
N ALA A 56 -0.69 -5.11 -4.46
CA ALA A 56 -1.88 -4.34 -4.12
C ALA A 56 -2.37 -3.47 -5.31
N LEU A 57 -1.43 -2.83 -6.02
CA LEU A 57 -1.74 -2.09 -7.25
C LEU A 57 -2.31 -3.00 -8.35
N MET A 58 -1.79 -4.22 -8.50
CA MET A 58 -2.33 -5.21 -9.46
C MET A 58 -3.73 -5.70 -9.05
N LEU A 59 -3.98 -5.85 -7.75
CA LEU A 59 -5.28 -6.25 -7.18
C LEU A 59 -6.33 -5.11 -7.21
N GLY A 60 -5.95 -3.91 -7.65
CA GLY A 60 -6.86 -2.79 -7.84
C GLY A 60 -7.36 -2.19 -6.53
N VAL A 61 -6.50 -2.07 -5.52
CA VAL A 61 -6.83 -1.24 -4.36
C VAL A 61 -6.97 0.23 -4.74
N ASP A 62 -7.78 0.97 -4.00
CA ASP A 62 -8.08 2.39 -4.21
C ASP A 62 -6.99 3.32 -3.68
N PHE A 63 -6.27 2.90 -2.62
CA PHE A 63 -5.16 3.69 -2.07
C PHE A 63 -3.99 2.82 -1.55
N ILE A 64 -2.81 3.44 -1.50
CA ILE A 64 -1.60 2.88 -0.91
C ILE A 64 -1.05 3.85 0.12
N ARG A 65 -0.69 3.34 1.30
CA ARG A 65 0.12 4.04 2.29
C ARG A 65 1.57 3.60 2.18
N VAL A 66 2.49 4.57 2.18
CA VAL A 66 3.93 4.32 2.28
C VAL A 66 4.60 5.34 3.21
N GLY A 67 5.69 4.93 3.83
CA GLY A 67 6.57 5.82 4.58
C GLY A 67 7.43 5.07 5.60
N LYS A 68 8.26 5.84 6.30
CA LYS A 68 9.14 5.38 7.38
C LYS A 68 8.41 4.70 8.53
N GLU A 69 7.13 5.01 8.72
CA GLU A 69 6.30 4.37 9.73
C GLU A 69 6.11 2.88 9.45
N ASP A 70 5.95 2.51 8.17
CA ASP A 70 5.68 1.14 7.77
C ASP A 70 6.99 0.37 7.48
N THR A 71 8.02 1.05 6.96
CA THR A 71 9.29 0.42 6.61
C THR A 71 10.50 1.34 6.76
N MET A 72 11.61 0.78 7.24
CA MET A 72 12.90 1.48 7.31
C MET A 72 13.72 1.34 6.03
N TRP A 73 13.33 0.48 5.09
CA TRP A 73 14.16 0.05 3.96
C TRP A 73 13.65 0.57 2.62
N MET A 74 14.54 1.08 1.77
CA MET A 74 14.18 1.52 0.42
C MET A 74 13.95 0.35 -0.55
N TYR A 75 14.61 -0.79 -0.33
CA TYR A 75 14.52 -1.98 -1.17
C TYR A 75 14.35 -3.26 -0.32
N PRO A 76 13.62 -4.26 -0.81
CA PRO A 76 13.44 -5.53 -0.09
C PRO A 76 14.71 -6.41 -0.06
N HIS A 77 15.58 -6.29 -1.06
CA HIS A 77 16.79 -7.12 -1.20
C HIS A 77 18.10 -6.33 -1.08
N ARG A 78 18.04 -5.10 -0.55
CA ARG A 78 19.22 -4.27 -0.28
C ARG A 78 19.02 -3.49 1.02
N ASP A 79 20.11 -3.21 1.71
CA ASP A 79 20.09 -2.57 3.04
C ASP A 79 20.13 -1.03 2.98
N ASP A 80 19.78 -0.43 1.85
CA ASP A 80 19.60 1.01 1.75
C ASP A 80 18.43 1.45 2.64
N ILE A 81 18.71 2.34 3.59
CA ILE A 81 17.70 2.95 4.44
C ILE A 81 16.85 3.93 3.62
N LEU A 82 15.55 3.93 3.87
CA LEU A 82 14.66 4.96 3.33
C LEU A 82 15.02 6.29 4.01
N GLU A 83 15.63 7.24 3.29
CA GLU A 83 16.06 8.51 3.88
C GLU A 83 14.89 9.50 4.05
N ARG A 84 14.04 9.62 3.02
CA ARG A 84 12.90 10.55 3.02
C ARG A 84 11.63 9.81 2.61
N ASN A 85 10.51 10.11 3.29
CA ASN A 85 9.19 9.59 2.91
C ASN A 85 8.85 9.85 1.43
N ALA A 86 9.24 11.01 0.91
CA ALA A 86 9.04 11.39 -0.49
C ALA A 86 9.70 10.42 -1.49
N ASP A 87 10.77 9.70 -1.10
CA ASP A 87 11.45 8.76 -1.99
C ASP A 87 10.63 7.47 -2.17
N ALA A 88 9.97 6.99 -1.11
CA ALA A 88 9.01 5.89 -1.19
C ALA A 88 7.78 6.29 -2.02
N VAL A 89 7.25 7.50 -1.80
CA VAL A 89 6.13 8.05 -2.58
C VAL A 89 6.50 8.11 -4.07
N LYS A 90 7.63 8.71 -4.43
CA LYS A 90 8.10 8.79 -5.83
C LYS A 90 8.22 7.42 -6.47
N LYS A 91 8.77 6.44 -5.74
CA LYS A 91 8.91 5.07 -6.24
C LYS A 91 7.55 4.45 -6.58
N ILE A 92 6.57 4.54 -5.68
CA ILE A 92 5.23 3.99 -5.93
C ILE A 92 4.49 4.77 -7.01
N VAL A 93 4.63 6.09 -7.06
CA VAL A 93 4.05 6.92 -8.14
C VAL A 93 4.61 6.53 -9.50
N THR A 94 5.92 6.28 -9.60
CA THR A 94 6.54 5.77 -10.84
C THR A 94 5.91 4.44 -11.22
N ILE A 95 5.87 3.46 -10.31
CA ILE A 95 5.31 2.13 -10.61
C ILE A 95 3.83 2.21 -10.99
N ALA A 96 3.03 3.01 -10.29
CA ALA A 96 1.61 3.21 -10.59
C ALA A 96 1.42 3.78 -12.01
N ARG A 97 2.24 4.76 -12.42
CA ARG A 97 2.22 5.32 -13.78
C ARG A 97 2.67 4.33 -14.85
N GLU A 98 3.68 3.50 -14.57
CA GLU A 98 4.07 2.41 -15.47
C GLU A 98 2.93 1.39 -15.66
N LEU A 99 2.03 1.25 -14.68
CA LEU A 99 0.80 0.45 -14.77
C LEU A 99 -0.40 1.23 -15.36
N GLY A 100 -0.20 2.46 -15.84
CA GLY A 100 -1.25 3.29 -16.43
C GLY A 100 -2.24 3.87 -15.42
N ARG A 101 -1.88 3.96 -14.13
CA ARG A 101 -2.73 4.56 -13.08
C ARG A 101 -2.34 6.01 -12.85
N GLU A 102 -3.35 6.87 -12.77
CA GLU A 102 -3.20 8.27 -12.36
C GLU A 102 -3.18 8.42 -10.83
N ILE A 103 -2.54 9.48 -10.36
CA ILE A 103 -2.41 9.76 -8.92
C ILE A 103 -3.37 10.86 -8.53
N ALA A 104 -4.27 10.55 -7.61
CA ALA A 104 -5.22 11.52 -7.08
C ALA A 104 -4.52 12.72 -6.43
N THR A 105 -5.00 13.91 -6.76
CA THR A 105 -4.72 15.15 -6.05
C THR A 105 -5.37 15.15 -4.66
N PRO A 106 -4.96 16.04 -3.74
CA PRO A 106 -5.62 16.17 -2.45
C PRO A 106 -7.12 16.48 -2.54
N ASP A 107 -7.56 17.20 -3.58
CA ASP A 107 -8.98 17.55 -3.75
C ASP A 107 -9.79 16.31 -4.19
N GLU A 108 -9.31 15.57 -5.20
CA GLU A 108 -9.90 14.29 -5.60
C GLU A 108 -9.92 13.28 -4.46
N ALA A 109 -8.85 13.22 -3.65
CA ALA A 109 -8.81 12.35 -2.48
C ALA A 109 -9.90 12.70 -1.45
N ARG A 110 -10.19 13.99 -1.24
CA ARG A 110 -11.28 14.40 -0.33
C ARG A 110 -12.64 14.01 -0.89
N GLU A 111 -12.85 14.14 -2.20
CA GLU A 111 -14.07 13.71 -2.88
C GLU A 111 -14.28 12.19 -2.74
N ILE A 112 -13.24 11.40 -3.05
CA ILE A 112 -13.26 9.94 -2.91
C ILE A 112 -13.58 9.53 -1.46
N LEU A 113 -13.01 10.22 -0.48
CA LEU A 113 -13.19 9.91 0.95
C LEU A 113 -14.46 10.53 1.55
N GLY A 114 -15.18 11.39 0.84
CA GLY A 114 -16.34 12.12 1.36
C GLY A 114 -15.99 13.10 2.49
N ILE A 115 -14.76 13.63 2.51
CA ILE A 115 -14.31 14.62 3.50
C ILE A 115 -14.82 16.01 3.11
N LYS A 116 -15.55 16.67 4.02
CA LYS A 116 -15.95 18.07 3.89
C LYS A 116 -15.06 18.92 4.79
N LEU A 117 -14.47 19.98 4.25
CA LEU A 117 -13.73 21.00 5.01
C LEU A 117 -14.67 22.10 5.49
#